data_AF-A0A6P7TSE7-F1
#
_entry.id   AF-A0A6P7TSE7-F1
#
_cell.length_a   1.000
_cell.length_b   1.000
_cell.length_c   1.000
_cell.angle_alpha   90.00
_cell.angle_beta   90.00
_cell.angle_gamma   90.00
#
_symmetry.space_group_name_H-M   'P 1'
#
loop_
_entity.id
_entity.type
_entity.pdbx_description
1 polymer ?
#
loop_
_entity_poly.entity_id
_entity_poly.type
_entity_poly.pdbx_seq_one_letter_code
_entity_poly.pdbx_strand_id
1 'polypeptide(L)'
;MGLNPEPCGWWFNKGRTKNGNRKQETITEMQEFYAAMVDRMDTRMRTLTLPNRKLGVTLAGFYIDEDPKSRLWLDKDGRQKTEIKTDQFLKALTHWSKRRNLPEHDHAMFFTILEVFENGQKKLRGYSPQSKICSNESVSIIQERLDFSTITVATHVLAHSLGARHDGDSNPCRPEDHYIMSPKSVTLTEGSILNMWNFSSCSSNSVGQNLKRLNEENANCLKNTPSVRRSKPHRQLGQMFDADVQCQHIFGETSYVCRSKYWSSYRGLCTGLWCSTNSGHCQKIIPADGTSCGRQKV
;
A
#
# COMPACT_ATOMS: atom_id res chain seq x y z
N MET A 1 -8.46 7.55 1.89
CA MET A 1 -8.22 7.05 0.51
C MET A 1 -9.02 7.92 -0.41
N GLY A 2 -8.37 8.64 -1.31
CA GLY A 2 -8.94 9.25 -2.52
C GLY A 2 -8.44 8.43 -3.70
N LEU A 3 -9.33 8.00 -4.59
CA LEU A 3 -9.03 7.18 -5.77
C LEU A 3 -9.63 7.83 -7.01
N ASN A 4 -8.85 7.95 -8.09
CA ASN A 4 -9.28 8.46 -9.40
C ASN A 4 -9.92 7.33 -10.23
N PRO A 5 -11.11 7.53 -10.82
CA PRO A 5 -11.78 6.53 -11.65
C PRO A 5 -11.20 6.33 -13.06
N GLU A 6 -10.30 7.18 -13.57
CA GLU A 6 -9.64 6.96 -14.87
C GLU A 6 -8.14 7.28 -14.88
N PRO A 7 -7.23 6.39 -15.34
CA PRO A 7 -7.34 4.95 -15.63
C PRO A 7 -6.71 4.02 -14.55
N CYS A 8 -7.50 3.55 -13.58
CA CYS A 8 -7.17 2.30 -12.91
C CYS A 8 -7.34 1.15 -13.91
N GLY A 9 -6.33 0.85 -14.73
CA GLY A 9 -6.44 -0.04 -15.90
C GLY A 9 -7.28 -1.31 -15.69
N TRP A 10 -7.15 -2.00 -14.56
CA TRP A 10 -7.99 -3.17 -14.25
C TRP A 10 -9.45 -2.81 -13.87
N TRP A 11 -9.65 -1.89 -12.92
CA TRP A 11 -10.99 -1.43 -12.51
C TRP A 11 -11.77 -0.79 -13.67
N PHE A 12 -11.05 -0.05 -14.51
CA PHE A 12 -11.54 0.61 -15.72
C PHE A 12 -11.87 -0.39 -16.84
N ASN A 13 -10.97 -1.34 -17.14
CA ASN A 13 -11.22 -2.37 -18.17
C ASN A 13 -12.34 -3.34 -17.75
N LYS A 14 -12.44 -3.67 -16.46
CA LYS A 14 -13.54 -4.48 -15.92
C LYS A 14 -14.88 -3.74 -15.94
N GLY A 15 -14.86 -2.41 -15.77
CA GLY A 15 -16.01 -1.53 -15.93
C GLY A 15 -16.52 -1.41 -17.38
N ARG A 16 -15.63 -1.50 -18.38
CA ARG A 16 -15.99 -1.43 -19.82
C ARG A 16 -16.50 -2.75 -20.41
N THR A 17 -16.10 -3.90 -19.88
CA THR A 17 -16.32 -5.20 -20.54
C THR A 17 -17.72 -5.82 -20.34
N LYS A 18 -18.60 -5.25 -19.52
CA LYS A 18 -20.01 -5.72 -19.42
C LYS A 18 -20.99 -4.58 -19.16
N ASN A 19 -22.01 -4.50 -20.01
CA ASN A 19 -23.13 -3.54 -20.10
C ASN A 19 -23.51 -2.71 -18.84
N GLY A 20 -23.55 -1.39 -19.02
CA GLY A 20 -24.65 -0.50 -18.60
C GLY A 20 -24.84 -0.10 -17.13
N ASN A 21 -24.71 -1.02 -16.16
CA ASN A 21 -25.14 -0.79 -14.76
C ASN A 21 -24.06 -1.09 -13.69
N ARG A 22 -22.78 -0.86 -14.00
CA ARG A 22 -21.66 -1.47 -13.25
C ARG A 22 -20.77 -0.58 -12.39
N LYS A 23 -21.03 0.73 -12.33
CA LYS A 23 -20.26 1.65 -11.48
C LYS A 23 -20.26 1.23 -10.01
N GLN A 24 -21.42 0.83 -9.49
CA GLN A 24 -21.56 0.44 -8.09
C GLN A 24 -20.83 -0.88 -7.78
N GLU A 25 -20.81 -1.83 -8.72
CA GLU A 25 -20.05 -3.07 -8.61
C GLU A 25 -18.55 -2.77 -8.52
N THR A 26 -18.02 -1.95 -9.44
CA THR A 26 -16.61 -1.52 -9.43
C THR A 26 -16.24 -0.82 -8.12
N ILE A 27 -17.09 0.10 -7.64
CA ILE A 27 -16.87 0.79 -6.36
C ILE A 27 -16.82 -0.22 -5.21
N THR A 28 -17.75 -1.17 -5.17
CA THR A 28 -17.84 -2.17 -4.10
C THR A 28 -16.59 -3.05 -4.08
N GLU A 29 -16.18 -3.57 -5.24
CA GLU A 29 -14.98 -4.39 -5.34
C GLU A 29 -13.71 -3.59 -4.99
N MET A 30 -13.61 -2.31 -5.40
CA MET A 30 -12.50 -1.43 -4.98
C MET A 30 -12.45 -1.31 -3.46
N GLN A 31 -13.59 -1.07 -2.83
CA GLN A 31 -13.69 -0.96 -1.37
C GLN A 31 -13.29 -2.27 -0.69
N GLU A 32 -13.68 -3.43 -1.21
CA GLU A 32 -13.27 -4.74 -0.70
C GLU A 32 -11.75 -4.95 -0.82
N PHE A 33 -11.17 -4.62 -1.99
CA PHE A 33 -9.74 -4.74 -2.23
C PHE A 33 -8.92 -3.88 -1.27
N TYR A 34 -9.27 -2.59 -1.14
CA TYR A 34 -8.55 -1.69 -0.24
C TYR A 34 -8.83 -1.99 1.24
N ALA A 35 -10.00 -2.54 1.60
CA ALA A 35 -10.25 -3.01 2.96
C ALA A 35 -9.35 -4.20 3.31
N ALA A 36 -9.20 -5.16 2.39
CA ALA A 36 -8.29 -6.29 2.54
C ALA A 36 -6.83 -5.84 2.61
N MET A 37 -6.43 -4.86 1.80
CA MET A 37 -5.12 -4.22 1.91
C MET A 37 -4.89 -3.63 3.29
N VAL A 38 -5.82 -2.83 3.83
CA VAL A 38 -5.65 -2.20 5.16
C VAL A 38 -5.58 -3.24 6.29
N ASP A 39 -6.35 -4.33 6.21
CA ASP A 39 -6.26 -5.42 7.18
C ASP A 39 -4.87 -6.12 7.14
N ARG A 40 -4.27 -6.25 5.96
CA ARG A 40 -2.88 -6.74 5.83
C ARG A 40 -1.87 -5.71 6.31
N MET A 41 -2.10 -4.42 6.08
CA MET A 41 -1.27 -3.36 6.66
C MET A 41 -1.32 -3.42 8.19
N ASP A 42 -2.49 -3.60 8.82
CA ASP A 42 -2.63 -3.79 10.28
C ASP A 42 -1.78 -4.98 10.76
N THR A 43 -1.84 -6.11 10.05
CA THR A 43 -1.03 -7.30 10.37
C THR A 43 0.46 -6.99 10.38
N ARG A 44 0.95 -6.24 9.38
CA ARG A 44 2.36 -5.84 9.28
C ARG A 44 2.74 -4.79 10.32
N MET A 45 1.86 -3.82 10.59
CA MET A 45 2.07 -2.81 11.63
C MET A 45 2.20 -3.42 13.03
N ARG A 46 1.51 -4.53 13.29
CA ARG A 46 1.63 -5.28 14.55
C ARG A 46 2.97 -5.97 14.75
N THR A 47 3.84 -6.07 13.73
CA THR A 47 5.19 -6.61 13.92
C THR A 47 6.15 -5.58 14.52
N LEU A 48 5.74 -4.31 14.67
CA LEU A 48 6.53 -3.33 15.42
C LEU A 48 6.66 -3.78 16.88
N THR A 49 7.89 -3.84 17.36
CA THR A 49 8.17 -4.21 18.75
C THR A 49 8.20 -2.94 19.61
N LEU A 50 7.06 -2.59 20.20
CA LEU A 50 6.91 -1.39 21.02
C LEU A 50 6.76 -1.75 22.52
N PRO A 51 7.47 -1.06 23.44
CA PRO A 51 7.34 -1.34 24.87
C PRO A 51 5.92 -1.06 25.39
N ASN A 52 5.31 -2.08 26.00
CA ASN A 52 4.00 -2.02 26.69
C ASN A 52 2.83 -1.48 25.84
N ARG A 53 2.92 -1.57 24.52
CA ARG A 53 1.87 -1.08 23.61
C ARG A 53 1.85 -1.88 22.33
N LYS A 54 0.68 -1.91 21.69
CA LYS A 54 0.52 -2.43 20.33
C LYS A 54 -0.04 -1.30 19.47
N LEU A 55 0.49 -1.17 18.27
CA LEU A 55 -0.05 -0.27 17.27
C LEU A 55 -0.88 -1.09 16.28
N GLY A 56 -2.11 -0.67 16.03
CA GLY A 56 -2.98 -1.28 15.03
C GLY A 56 -3.42 -0.23 14.02
N VAL A 57 -3.82 -0.69 12.84
CA VAL A 57 -4.40 0.17 11.80
C VAL A 57 -5.85 -0.23 11.60
N THR A 58 -6.74 0.76 11.54
CA THR A 58 -8.16 0.55 11.26
C THR A 58 -8.58 1.46 10.11
N LEU A 59 -9.36 0.91 9.19
CA LEU A 59 -9.95 1.68 8.10
C LEU A 59 -11.12 2.52 8.64
N ALA A 60 -10.93 3.84 8.71
CA ALA A 60 -11.99 4.79 9.05
C ALA A 60 -13.04 4.92 7.93
N GLY A 61 -12.61 4.97 6.67
CA GLY A 61 -13.51 5.02 5.53
C GLY A 61 -12.82 5.24 4.19
N PHE A 62 -13.63 5.26 3.13
CA PHE A 62 -13.21 5.49 1.76
C PHE A 62 -13.76 6.81 1.24
N TYR A 63 -13.01 7.45 0.36
CA TYR A 63 -13.46 8.52 -0.49
C TYR A 63 -13.02 8.19 -1.91
N ILE A 64 -13.93 8.19 -2.88
CA ILE A 64 -13.57 7.99 -4.28
C ILE A 64 -13.74 9.35 -4.94
N ASP A 65 -12.66 9.89 -5.50
CA ASP A 65 -12.69 11.22 -6.11
C ASP A 65 -13.18 11.06 -7.53
N GLU A 66 -14.50 11.18 -7.71
CA GLU A 66 -15.15 11.02 -9.00
C GLU A 66 -15.22 12.31 -9.82
N ASP A 67 -14.72 13.43 -9.30
CA ASP A 67 -14.76 14.72 -9.99
C ASP A 67 -13.62 14.81 -11.01
N PRO A 68 -13.91 14.73 -12.33
CA PRO A 68 -12.87 14.84 -13.36
C PRO A 68 -12.22 16.23 -13.39
N LYS A 69 -12.84 17.23 -12.75
CA LYS A 69 -12.29 18.60 -12.61
C LYS A 69 -11.51 18.80 -11.32
N SER A 70 -11.30 17.74 -10.52
CA SER A 70 -10.54 17.82 -9.28
C SER A 70 -9.10 18.27 -9.58
N ARG A 71 -8.73 19.42 -8.99
CA ARG A 71 -7.41 20.06 -9.19
C ARG A 71 -6.23 19.21 -8.76
N LEU A 72 -6.46 18.15 -7.98
CA LEU A 72 -5.39 17.22 -7.60
C LEU A 72 -4.79 16.53 -8.82
N TRP A 73 -5.63 16.16 -9.79
CA TRP A 73 -5.26 15.36 -10.96
C TRP A 73 -4.99 16.20 -12.21
N LEU A 74 -5.35 17.48 -12.18
CA LEU A 74 -5.18 18.40 -13.31
C LEU A 74 -3.97 19.32 -13.13
N ASP A 75 -3.30 19.63 -14.24
CA ASP A 75 -2.29 20.69 -14.30
C ASP A 75 -2.94 22.09 -14.25
N LYS A 76 -2.14 23.14 -14.41
CA LYS A 76 -2.63 24.52 -14.37
C LYS A 76 -3.58 24.87 -15.53
N ASP A 77 -3.51 24.13 -16.63
CA ASP A 77 -4.30 24.32 -17.84
C ASP A 77 -5.56 23.42 -17.86
N GLY A 78 -5.78 22.64 -16.79
CA GLY A 78 -6.91 21.73 -16.69
C GLY A 78 -6.71 20.40 -17.43
N ARG A 79 -5.49 20.06 -17.85
CA ARG A 79 -5.17 18.77 -18.46
C ARG A 79 -4.78 17.74 -17.41
N GLN A 80 -5.04 16.47 -17.68
CA GLN A 80 -4.65 15.38 -16.77
C GLN A 80 -3.12 15.33 -16.61
N LYS A 81 -2.65 15.34 -15.35
CA LYS A 81 -1.24 15.16 -15.02
C LYS A 81 -0.79 13.74 -15.36
N THR A 82 0.44 13.62 -15.86
CA THR A 82 1.13 12.33 -16.00
C THR A 82 1.94 11.99 -14.74
N GLU A 83 2.39 13.03 -14.02
CA GLU A 83 3.23 12.92 -12.83
C GLU A 83 2.71 13.76 -11.66
N ILE A 84 3.06 13.33 -10.44
CA ILE A 84 2.77 14.00 -9.19
C ILE A 84 4.09 14.51 -8.59
N LYS A 85 4.25 15.83 -8.53
CA LYS A 85 5.34 16.47 -7.77
C LYS A 85 4.98 16.47 -6.28
N THR A 86 5.68 15.63 -5.53
CA THR A 86 5.35 15.25 -4.16
C THR A 86 5.07 16.44 -3.25
N ASP A 87 5.98 17.41 -3.13
CA ASP A 87 5.83 18.53 -2.19
C ASP A 87 4.60 19.40 -2.48
N GLN A 88 4.35 19.68 -3.76
CA GLN A 88 3.19 20.48 -4.18
C GLN A 88 1.89 19.71 -3.95
N PHE A 89 1.92 18.42 -4.23
CA PHE A 89 0.75 17.57 -4.10
C PHE A 89 0.37 17.35 -2.64
N LEU A 90 1.31 17.09 -1.74
CA LEU A 90 1.00 16.90 -0.31
C LEU A 90 0.37 18.16 0.29
N LYS A 91 0.88 19.35 -0.07
CA LYS A 91 0.26 20.61 0.35
C LYS A 91 -1.18 20.73 -0.16
N ALA A 92 -1.41 20.39 -1.43
CA ALA A 92 -2.75 20.38 -2.02
C ALA A 92 -3.66 19.33 -1.34
N LEU A 93 -3.14 18.14 -1.07
CA LEU A 93 -3.84 17.04 -0.42
C LEU A 93 -4.23 17.38 1.03
N THR A 94 -3.32 18.00 1.79
CA THR A 94 -3.59 18.50 3.14
C THR A 94 -4.71 19.53 3.16
N HIS A 95 -4.72 20.47 2.21
CA HIS A 95 -5.82 21.43 2.10
C HIS A 95 -7.12 20.77 1.64
N TRP A 96 -7.03 19.82 0.72
CA TRP A 96 -8.17 19.09 0.18
C TRP A 96 -8.83 18.22 1.25
N SER A 97 -8.05 17.47 2.04
CA SER A 97 -8.57 16.56 3.07
C SER A 97 -9.34 17.31 4.16
N LYS A 98 -8.87 18.51 4.53
CA LYS A 98 -9.51 19.39 5.52
C LYS A 98 -10.81 20.03 5.06
N ARG A 99 -10.97 20.25 3.75
CA ARG A 99 -12.15 20.93 3.17
C ARG A 99 -13.26 19.97 2.75
N ARG A 100 -13.04 18.67 2.92
CA ARG A 100 -14.01 17.62 2.62
C ARG A 100 -14.57 17.04 3.90
N ASN A 101 -15.81 16.59 3.84
CA ASN A 101 -16.43 15.85 4.93
C ASN A 101 -15.94 14.39 4.92
N LEU A 102 -14.65 14.20 5.24
CA LEU A 102 -14.07 12.88 5.38
C LEU A 102 -14.51 12.27 6.72
N PRO A 103 -14.66 10.94 6.79
CA PRO A 103 -14.80 10.24 8.07
C PRO A 103 -13.66 10.64 9.02
N GLU A 104 -13.93 10.70 10.32
CA GLU A 104 -12.90 10.98 11.34
C GLU A 104 -11.71 10.01 11.19
N HIS A 105 -10.48 10.54 11.12
CA HIS A 105 -9.28 9.75 10.88
C HIS A 105 -8.03 10.46 11.42
N ASP A 106 -7.00 9.67 11.77
CA ASP A 106 -5.69 10.20 12.19
C ASP A 106 -4.74 10.41 10.99
N HIS A 107 -4.94 9.68 9.90
CA HIS A 107 -4.07 9.73 8.72
C HIS A 107 -4.85 9.49 7.42
N ALA A 108 -4.59 10.32 6.40
CA ALA A 108 -5.20 10.16 5.08
C ALA A 108 -4.18 9.67 4.04
N MET A 109 -4.38 8.44 3.57
CA MET A 109 -3.61 7.88 2.47
C MET A 109 -4.31 8.14 1.14
N PHE A 110 -3.58 8.56 0.12
CA PHE A 110 -4.09 8.83 -1.22
C PHE A 110 -3.45 7.87 -2.23
N PHE A 111 -4.27 7.18 -3.01
CA PHE A 111 -3.81 6.16 -3.95
C PHE A 111 -4.02 6.66 -5.36
N THR A 112 -2.97 6.57 -6.16
CA THR A 112 -2.93 7.15 -7.50
C THR A 112 -2.17 6.25 -8.43
N ILE A 113 -2.67 6.08 -9.64
CA ILE A 113 -1.92 5.40 -10.72
C ILE A 113 -0.84 6.29 -11.34
N LEU A 114 -0.88 7.60 -11.08
CA LEU A 114 0.07 8.56 -11.63
C LEU A 114 1.45 8.34 -11.01
N GLU A 115 2.48 8.59 -11.80
CA GLU A 115 3.86 8.45 -11.33
C GLU A 115 4.19 9.52 -10.29
N VAL A 116 4.84 9.14 -9.18
CA VAL A 116 5.18 10.05 -8.09
C VAL A 116 6.65 10.45 -8.21
N PHE A 117 6.92 11.75 -8.27
CA PHE A 117 8.25 12.35 -8.45
C PHE A 117 8.63 13.23 -7.26
N GLU A 118 9.90 13.18 -6.87
CA GLU A 118 10.52 14.02 -5.85
C GLU A 118 11.83 14.58 -6.42
N ASN A 119 12.00 15.90 -6.41
CA ASN A 119 13.19 16.58 -6.94
C ASN A 119 13.61 16.17 -8.37
N GLY A 120 12.62 15.92 -9.24
CA GLY A 120 12.86 15.49 -10.62
C GLY A 120 13.32 14.03 -10.76
N GLN A 121 13.41 13.28 -9.66
CA GLN A 121 13.65 11.84 -9.67
C GLN A 121 12.35 11.09 -9.39
N LYS A 122 12.13 10.02 -10.14
CA LYS A 122 11.01 9.10 -9.89
C LYS A 122 11.18 8.48 -8.51
N LYS A 123 10.26 8.78 -7.58
CA LYS A 123 10.26 8.11 -6.27
C LYS A 123 9.74 6.69 -6.47
N LEU A 124 10.33 5.76 -5.73
CA LEU A 124 10.18 4.34 -6.03
C LEU A 124 8.72 3.91 -6.12
N ARG A 125 7.83 4.23 -5.15
CA ARG A 125 6.37 3.93 -5.21
C ARG A 125 5.44 4.76 -4.29
N GLY A 126 5.92 5.75 -3.55
CA GLY A 126 5.08 6.54 -2.63
C GLY A 126 5.86 7.47 -1.68
N TYR A 127 5.15 8.33 -0.94
CA TYR A 127 5.74 9.33 -0.04
C TYR A 127 4.84 9.63 1.17
N SER A 128 5.46 9.85 2.33
CA SER A 128 4.87 10.52 3.50
C SER A 128 5.90 11.44 4.15
N PRO A 129 5.49 12.61 4.68
CA PRO A 129 6.30 13.36 5.64
C PRO A 129 6.62 12.49 6.87
N GLN A 130 7.86 12.55 7.35
CA GLN A 130 8.29 11.73 8.49
C GLN A 130 7.82 12.34 9.82
N SER A 131 7.36 11.50 10.76
CA SER A 131 6.97 11.88 12.13
C SER A 131 5.79 12.87 12.19
N LYS A 132 4.94 12.89 11.16
CA LYS A 132 3.80 13.82 11.02
C LYS A 132 2.44 13.21 11.32
N ILE A 133 2.37 11.97 11.83
CA ILE A 133 1.12 11.24 12.07
C ILE A 133 0.07 12.00 12.91
N CYS A 134 0.47 12.82 13.88
CA CYS A 134 -0.45 13.62 14.70
C CYS A 134 -0.33 15.12 14.40
N SER A 135 -0.09 15.47 13.14
CA SER A 135 0.01 16.84 12.68
C SER A 135 -0.93 17.10 11.51
N ASN A 136 -1.04 18.37 11.12
CA ASN A 136 -1.75 18.78 9.92
C ASN A 136 -1.19 18.18 8.62
N GLU A 137 0.01 17.59 8.65
CA GLU A 137 0.69 16.97 7.51
C GLU A 137 0.58 15.43 7.56
N SER A 138 -0.39 14.89 8.32
CA SER A 138 -0.69 13.44 8.39
C SER A 138 -1.41 12.94 7.13
N VAL A 139 -0.71 13.05 6.00
CA VAL A 139 -1.18 12.60 4.69
C VAL A 139 -0.07 11.87 3.95
N SER A 140 -0.44 10.92 3.09
CA SER A 140 0.52 10.21 2.26
C SER A 140 -0.02 9.96 0.85
N ILE A 141 0.91 9.73 -0.09
CA ILE A 141 0.63 9.41 -1.48
C ILE A 141 1.26 8.07 -1.81
N ILE A 142 0.51 7.18 -2.45
CA ILE A 142 0.94 5.85 -2.82
C ILE A 142 0.64 5.66 -4.31
N GLN A 143 1.66 5.27 -5.06
CA GLN A 143 1.48 4.86 -6.44
C GLN A 143 0.86 3.46 -6.47
N GLU A 144 -0.39 3.38 -6.92
CA GLU A 144 -1.08 2.12 -7.17
C GLU A 144 -0.61 1.53 -8.50
N ARG A 145 -0.03 0.33 -8.45
CA ARG A 145 0.38 -0.43 -9.63
C ARG A 145 -0.53 -1.62 -9.93
N LEU A 146 -1.60 -1.78 -9.15
CA LEU A 146 -2.49 -2.93 -9.21
C LEU A 146 -1.71 -4.23 -9.04
N ASP A 147 -0.66 -4.18 -8.21
CA ASP A 147 0.10 -5.33 -7.78
C ASP A 147 0.02 -5.45 -6.25
N PHE A 148 0.25 -6.64 -5.71
CA PHE A 148 0.10 -6.88 -4.28
C PHE A 148 1.26 -6.31 -3.44
N SER A 149 2.30 -5.77 -4.09
CA SER A 149 3.38 -5.08 -3.39
C SER A 149 2.96 -3.69 -2.89
N THR A 150 1.86 -3.12 -3.43
CA THR A 150 1.28 -1.85 -2.94
C THR A 150 1.01 -1.90 -1.43
N ILE A 151 0.67 -3.06 -0.86
CA ILE A 151 0.50 -3.24 0.59
C ILE A 151 1.80 -2.90 1.33
N THR A 152 2.94 -3.41 0.85
CA THR A 152 4.26 -3.16 1.48
C THR A 152 4.62 -1.70 1.38
N VAL A 153 4.37 -1.09 0.22
CA VAL A 153 4.61 0.34 -0.01
C VAL A 153 3.75 1.19 0.92
N ALA A 154 2.45 0.90 1.01
CA ALA A 154 1.55 1.64 1.89
C ALA A 154 1.96 1.50 3.36
N THR A 155 2.32 0.29 3.81
CA THR A 155 2.84 0.08 5.16
C THR A 155 4.14 0.86 5.42
N HIS A 156 5.09 0.82 4.50
CA HIS A 156 6.34 1.59 4.57
C HIS A 156 6.09 3.09 4.67
N VAL A 157 5.21 3.61 3.82
CA VAL A 157 4.87 5.03 3.76
C VAL A 157 4.16 5.48 5.04
N LEU A 158 3.23 4.69 5.58
CA LEU A 158 2.59 4.97 6.86
C LEU A 158 3.60 4.96 8.03
N ALA A 159 4.55 4.01 8.01
CA ALA A 159 5.58 3.92 9.04
C ALA A 159 6.48 5.16 9.08
N HIS A 160 6.79 5.79 7.94
CA HIS A 160 7.44 7.10 7.94
C HIS A 160 6.64 8.16 8.69
N SER A 161 5.33 8.27 8.43
CA SER A 161 4.43 9.18 9.18
C SER A 161 4.50 8.95 10.69
N LEU A 162 4.60 7.68 11.10
CA LEU A 162 4.76 7.27 12.50
C LEU A 162 6.15 7.52 13.09
N GLY A 163 7.14 7.87 12.26
CA GLY A 163 8.48 8.27 12.65
C GLY A 163 9.58 7.27 12.30
N ALA A 164 9.25 6.17 11.62
CA ALA A 164 10.26 5.22 11.15
C ALA A 164 11.26 5.88 10.18
N ARG A 165 12.53 5.54 10.34
CA ARG A 165 13.61 5.83 9.40
C ARG A 165 13.84 4.62 8.50
N HIS A 166 14.53 4.83 7.38
CA HIS A 166 15.00 3.69 6.58
C HIS A 166 16.00 2.85 7.36
N ASP A 167 15.98 1.54 7.15
CA ASP A 167 17.09 0.70 7.61
C ASP A 167 18.38 1.17 6.93
N GLY A 168 19.45 1.34 7.69
CA GLY A 168 20.74 1.87 7.22
C GLY A 168 20.85 3.39 7.20
N ASP A 169 19.76 4.12 7.46
CA ASP A 169 19.81 5.58 7.65
C ASP A 169 20.24 5.93 9.09
N SER A 170 21.56 6.07 9.26
CA SER A 170 22.17 6.43 10.55
C SER A 170 21.79 5.49 11.71
N ASN A 171 21.52 4.22 11.40
CA ASN A 171 21.14 3.17 12.35
C ASN A 171 21.79 1.83 11.96
N PRO A 172 21.93 0.86 12.88
CA PRO A 172 22.71 -0.35 12.64
C PRO A 172 22.00 -1.43 11.81
N CYS A 173 20.70 -1.27 11.50
CA CYS A 173 19.96 -2.24 10.69
C CYS A 173 20.40 -2.14 9.23
N ARG A 174 20.57 -3.28 8.55
CA ARG A 174 21.09 -3.29 7.18
C ARG A 174 19.95 -3.17 6.16
N PRO A 175 20.06 -2.31 5.13
CA PRO A 175 19.13 -2.28 4.01
C PRO A 175 18.91 -3.66 3.37
N GLU A 176 19.98 -4.48 3.32
CA GLU A 176 20.03 -5.81 2.71
C GLU A 176 19.33 -6.89 3.55
N ASP A 177 18.82 -6.57 4.74
CA ASP A 177 17.99 -7.50 5.52
C ASP A 177 16.53 -7.49 5.02
N HIS A 178 16.15 -6.55 4.15
CA HIS A 178 14.85 -6.44 3.49
C HIS A 178 13.64 -6.37 4.42
N TYR A 179 13.78 -5.75 5.60
CA TYR A 179 12.61 -5.36 6.39
C TYR A 179 11.79 -4.30 5.65
N ILE A 180 10.55 -4.06 6.12
CA ILE A 180 9.60 -3.12 5.51
C ILE A 180 10.22 -1.75 5.23
N MET A 181 11.13 -1.27 6.08
CA MET A 181 11.77 0.05 5.95
C MET A 181 13.08 0.04 5.15
N SER A 182 13.40 -1.03 4.43
CA SER A 182 14.52 -1.03 3.49
C SER A 182 14.30 0.03 2.38
N PRO A 183 15.29 0.89 2.08
CA PRO A 183 15.15 2.03 1.16
C PRO A 183 15.12 1.64 -0.33
N LYS A 184 15.52 0.42 -0.69
CA LYS A 184 15.64 -0.02 -2.09
C LYS A 184 14.94 -1.36 -2.31
N SER A 185 14.33 -1.51 -3.48
CA SER A 185 13.94 -2.83 -3.99
C SER A 185 15.18 -3.60 -4.42
N VAL A 186 15.87 -4.22 -3.47
CA VAL A 186 16.97 -5.15 -3.72
C VAL A 186 16.38 -6.54 -3.97
N THR A 187 17.02 -7.34 -4.83
CA THR A 187 16.62 -8.72 -5.11
C THR A 187 16.51 -9.52 -3.81
N LEU A 188 15.30 -9.98 -3.48
CA LEU A 188 15.04 -10.79 -2.30
C LEU A 188 15.82 -12.10 -2.36
N THR A 189 16.62 -12.37 -1.33
CA THR A 189 17.28 -13.66 -1.14
C THR A 189 16.40 -14.60 -0.33
N GLU A 190 16.60 -15.91 -0.43
CA GLU A 190 15.80 -16.87 0.37
C GLU A 190 15.92 -16.64 1.88
N GLY A 191 17.08 -16.18 2.37
CA GLY A 191 17.31 -15.91 3.80
C GLY A 191 16.60 -14.67 4.34
N SER A 192 16.30 -13.69 3.47
CA SER A 192 15.69 -12.40 3.86
C SER A 192 14.24 -12.27 3.40
N ILE A 193 13.71 -13.23 2.65
CA ILE A 193 12.40 -13.12 2.01
C ILE A 193 11.28 -12.93 3.04
N LEU A 194 11.39 -13.53 4.22
CA LEU A 194 10.39 -13.39 5.29
C LEU A 194 10.42 -12.02 5.98
N ASN A 195 11.54 -11.30 5.90
CA ASN A 195 11.67 -9.98 6.53
C ASN A 195 10.83 -8.92 5.82
N MET A 196 10.46 -9.12 4.55
CA MET A 196 9.68 -8.14 3.77
C MET A 196 8.30 -7.82 4.37
N TRP A 197 7.81 -8.68 5.28
CA TRP A 197 6.54 -8.51 6.00
C TRP A 197 6.72 -8.03 7.44
N ASN A 198 7.95 -7.76 7.87
CA ASN A 198 8.29 -7.41 9.24
C ASN A 198 9.03 -6.07 9.32
N PHE A 199 8.93 -5.43 10.49
CA PHE A 199 9.75 -4.27 10.83
C PHE A 199 11.04 -4.69 11.54
N SER A 200 12.12 -3.98 11.26
CA SER A 200 13.38 -4.13 11.98
C SER A 200 13.28 -3.60 13.42
N SER A 201 14.28 -3.94 14.24
CA SER A 201 14.44 -3.33 15.57
C SER A 201 14.67 -1.82 15.50
N CYS A 202 15.39 -1.33 14.48
CA CYS A 202 15.63 0.09 14.28
C CYS A 202 14.35 0.85 13.95
N SER A 203 13.52 0.30 13.06
CA SER A 203 12.20 0.84 12.74
C SER A 203 11.32 0.92 13.99
N SER A 204 11.29 -0.16 14.78
CA SER A 204 10.53 -0.23 16.03
C SER A 204 11.00 0.83 17.05
N ASN A 205 12.32 1.04 17.16
CA ASN A 205 12.89 2.05 18.05
C ASN A 205 12.51 3.48 17.60
N SER A 206 12.68 3.81 16.32
CA SER A 206 12.34 5.16 15.81
C SER A 206 10.85 5.49 15.99
N VAL A 207 9.96 4.55 15.69
CA VAL A 207 8.51 4.73 15.94
C VAL A 207 8.26 4.89 17.44
N GLY A 208 8.86 4.05 18.28
CA GLY A 208 8.72 4.12 19.73
C GLY A 208 9.16 5.48 20.32
N GLN A 209 10.26 6.03 19.81
CA GLN A 209 10.76 7.36 20.21
C GLN A 209 9.79 8.47 19.80
N ASN A 210 9.28 8.45 18.57
CA ASN A 210 8.31 9.45 18.13
C ASN A 210 7.00 9.38 18.93
N LEU A 211 6.49 8.18 19.20
CA LEU A 211 5.30 7.99 20.05
C LEU A 211 5.55 8.47 21.49
N LYS A 212 6.74 8.22 22.04
CA LYS A 212 7.13 8.73 23.37
C LYS A 212 7.10 10.25 23.38
N ARG A 213 7.75 10.90 22.42
CA ARG A 213 7.76 12.37 22.26
C ARG A 213 6.35 12.94 22.17
N LEU A 214 5.49 12.37 21.32
CA LEU A 214 4.08 12.80 21.19
C LEU A 214 3.30 12.67 22.51
N ASN A 215 3.61 11.67 23.34
CA ASN A 215 3.00 11.53 24.66
C ASN A 215 3.48 12.61 25.63
N GLU A 216 4.78 12.89 25.65
CA GLU A 216 5.41 13.91 26.50
C GLU A 216 4.92 15.32 26.14
N GLU A 217 4.70 15.59 24.85
CA GLU A 217 4.14 16.85 24.34
C GLU A 217 2.60 16.95 24.46
N ASN A 218 1.94 15.91 24.97
CA ASN A 218 0.48 15.78 24.99
C ASN A 218 -0.19 15.99 23.60
N ALA A 219 0.51 15.60 22.53
CA ALA A 219 0.09 15.74 21.13
C ALA A 219 -0.26 14.40 20.46
N ASN A 220 -0.30 13.31 21.23
CA ASN A 220 -0.57 11.98 20.68
C ASN A 220 -2.06 11.77 20.38
N CYS A 221 -2.41 11.89 19.10
CA CYS A 221 -3.72 11.61 18.53
C CYS A 221 -4.12 10.12 18.55
N LEU A 222 -3.18 9.18 18.61
CA LEU A 222 -3.42 7.73 18.41
C LEU A 222 -3.90 6.99 19.67
N LYS A 223 -4.29 7.73 20.73
CA LYS A 223 -4.77 7.16 21.99
C LYS A 223 -6.28 6.91 21.99
N ASN A 224 -7.00 7.49 21.04
CA ASN A 224 -8.44 7.31 20.89
C ASN A 224 -8.77 5.89 20.43
N THR A 225 -9.99 5.46 20.74
CA THR A 225 -10.56 4.27 20.12
C THR A 225 -11.22 4.70 18.80
N PRO A 226 -11.00 3.98 17.68
CA PRO A 226 -11.66 4.30 16.43
C PRO A 226 -13.18 4.33 16.61
N SER A 227 -13.82 5.43 16.23
CA SER A 227 -15.28 5.61 16.30
C SER A 227 -16.02 4.63 15.39
N VAL A 228 -15.38 4.18 14.31
CA VAL A 228 -15.88 3.16 13.41
C VAL A 228 -14.90 2.00 13.33
N ARG A 229 -15.30 0.82 13.79
CA ARG A 229 -14.62 -0.44 13.53
C ARG A 229 -15.34 -1.17 12.41
N ARG A 230 -14.84 -1.04 11.17
CA ARG A 230 -15.33 -1.87 10.07
C ARG A 230 -14.99 -3.33 10.35
N SER A 231 -15.92 -4.22 10.03
CA SER A 231 -15.69 -5.66 10.09
C SER A 231 -14.46 -6.01 9.25
N LYS A 232 -13.63 -6.92 9.79
CA LYS A 232 -12.51 -7.45 9.01
C LYS A 232 -13.06 -8.09 7.73
N PRO A 233 -12.36 -7.95 6.60
CA PRO A 233 -12.79 -8.56 5.36
C PRO A 233 -12.87 -10.08 5.54
N HIS A 234 -13.92 -10.69 5.01
CA HIS A 234 -14.16 -12.14 5.14
C HIS A 234 -13.11 -12.99 4.41
N ARG A 235 -12.42 -12.41 3.43
CA ARG A 235 -11.41 -13.09 2.59
C ARG A 235 -10.14 -12.24 2.52
N GLN A 236 -8.99 -12.92 2.45
CA GLN A 236 -7.71 -12.29 2.13
C GLN A 236 -7.57 -12.05 0.62
N LEU A 237 -6.66 -11.17 0.20
CA LEU A 237 -6.46 -10.88 -1.22
C LEU A 237 -6.07 -12.13 -2.02
N GLY A 238 -5.21 -13.02 -1.50
CA GLY A 238 -4.86 -14.27 -2.16
C GLY A 238 -5.98 -15.32 -2.17
N GLN A 239 -7.03 -15.12 -1.38
CA GLN A 239 -8.26 -15.90 -1.47
C GLN A 239 -9.25 -15.29 -2.47
N MET A 240 -9.24 -13.96 -2.66
CA MET A 240 -10.05 -13.24 -3.65
C MET A 240 -9.48 -13.39 -5.07
N PHE A 241 -8.15 -13.35 -5.19
CA PHE A 241 -7.36 -13.49 -6.40
C PHE A 241 -6.47 -14.73 -6.23
N ASP A 242 -6.87 -15.86 -6.80
CA ASP A 242 -5.99 -17.04 -6.81
C ASP A 242 -4.72 -16.79 -7.65
N ALA A 243 -3.78 -17.73 -7.65
CA ALA A 243 -2.48 -17.52 -8.27
C ALA A 243 -2.55 -17.21 -9.78
N ASP A 244 -3.44 -17.85 -10.55
CA ASP A 244 -3.60 -17.56 -11.97
C ASP A 244 -4.28 -16.19 -12.17
N VAL A 245 -5.31 -15.88 -11.36
CA VAL A 245 -5.99 -14.57 -11.39
C VAL A 245 -5.04 -13.42 -11.03
N GLN A 246 -4.08 -13.62 -10.11
CA GLN A 246 -3.05 -12.62 -9.81
C GLN A 246 -2.14 -12.35 -11.01
N CYS A 247 -1.73 -13.40 -11.73
CA CYS A 247 -0.94 -13.25 -12.95
C CYS A 247 -1.73 -12.49 -14.02
N GLN A 248 -3.01 -12.83 -14.20
CA GLN A 248 -3.91 -12.15 -15.13
C GLN A 248 -4.12 -10.68 -14.77
N HIS A 249 -4.26 -10.40 -13.48
CA HIS A 249 -4.45 -9.05 -12.97
C HIS A 249 -3.26 -8.14 -13.28
N ILE A 250 -2.03 -8.67 -13.18
CA ILE A 250 -0.80 -7.88 -13.34
C ILE A 250 -0.30 -7.83 -14.78
N PHE A 251 -0.39 -8.94 -15.53
CA PHE A 251 0.21 -9.06 -16.86
C PHE A 251 -0.80 -9.13 -18.01
N GLY A 252 -2.10 -9.29 -17.72
CA GLY A 252 -3.19 -9.33 -18.71
C GLY A 252 -3.89 -10.69 -18.76
N GLU A 253 -5.09 -10.74 -19.36
CA GLU A 253 -6.03 -11.88 -19.28
C GLU A 253 -5.47 -13.24 -19.72
N THR A 254 -4.45 -13.26 -20.58
CA THR A 254 -3.80 -14.49 -21.07
C THR A 254 -2.64 -14.96 -20.19
N SER A 255 -2.28 -14.21 -19.16
CA SER A 255 -1.22 -14.58 -18.23
C SER A 255 -1.65 -15.74 -17.33
N TYR A 256 -0.67 -16.54 -16.90
CA TYR A 256 -0.87 -17.74 -16.08
C TYR A 256 0.34 -18.02 -15.20
N VAL A 257 0.17 -18.89 -14.20
CA VAL A 257 1.28 -19.32 -13.34
C VAL A 257 2.24 -20.21 -14.10
N CYS A 258 3.52 -19.82 -14.12
CA CYS A 258 4.62 -20.62 -14.65
C CYS A 258 4.96 -21.79 -13.72
N ARG A 259 4.11 -22.82 -13.71
CA ARG A 259 4.22 -24.01 -12.84
C ARG A 259 5.57 -24.73 -12.96
N SER A 260 6.22 -24.67 -14.13
CA SER A 260 7.57 -25.22 -14.37
C SER A 260 8.65 -24.64 -13.44
N LYS A 261 8.46 -23.42 -12.90
CA LYS A 261 9.36 -22.80 -11.93
C LYS A 261 9.27 -23.40 -10.52
N TYR A 262 8.29 -24.28 -10.26
CA TYR A 262 8.02 -24.90 -8.96
C TYR A 262 8.12 -26.43 -8.98
N TRP A 263 8.77 -27.00 -9.99
CA TRP A 263 8.83 -28.45 -10.22
C TRP A 263 9.32 -29.24 -9.00
N SER A 264 10.22 -28.66 -8.19
CA SER A 264 10.75 -29.28 -6.97
C SER A 264 9.86 -29.07 -5.73
N SER A 265 9.15 -27.93 -5.64
CA SER A 265 8.30 -27.59 -4.49
C SER A 265 7.43 -26.35 -4.75
N TYR A 266 6.13 -26.46 -4.44
CA TYR A 266 5.21 -25.32 -4.45
C TYR A 266 5.40 -24.35 -3.27
N ARG A 267 6.25 -24.66 -2.28
CA ARG A 267 6.51 -23.76 -1.13
C ARG A 267 7.07 -22.40 -1.56
N GLY A 268 7.85 -22.38 -2.64
CA GLY A 268 8.39 -21.13 -3.19
C GLY A 268 7.31 -20.19 -3.71
N LEU A 269 6.09 -20.69 -3.98
CA LEU A 269 4.97 -19.86 -4.43
C LEU A 269 4.55 -18.87 -3.35
N CYS A 270 4.57 -19.24 -2.06
CA CYS A 270 4.15 -18.34 -0.97
C CYS A 270 5.09 -17.11 -0.84
N THR A 271 6.32 -17.21 -1.32
CA THR A 271 7.32 -16.14 -1.23
C THR A 271 7.63 -15.50 -2.59
N GLY A 272 7.08 -16.06 -3.67
CA GLY A 272 7.15 -15.45 -4.98
C GLY A 272 6.40 -16.24 -6.03
N LEU A 273 5.50 -15.56 -6.72
CA LEU A 273 4.65 -16.11 -7.77
C LEU A 273 5.26 -15.81 -9.15
N TRP A 274 5.54 -16.85 -9.95
CA TRP A 274 6.08 -16.73 -11.29
C TRP A 274 4.92 -16.70 -12.29
N CYS A 275 4.78 -15.60 -13.02
CA CYS A 275 3.71 -15.37 -13.99
C CYS A 275 4.27 -15.26 -15.40
N SER A 276 3.55 -15.76 -16.40
CA SER A 276 3.88 -15.53 -17.81
C SER A 276 3.61 -14.07 -18.20
N THR A 277 4.52 -13.47 -18.95
CA THR A 277 4.37 -12.13 -19.50
C THR A 277 3.88 -12.20 -20.94
N ASN A 278 3.43 -11.07 -21.50
CA ASN A 278 3.04 -10.99 -22.92
C ASN A 278 4.21 -11.29 -23.89
N SER A 279 5.45 -11.22 -23.41
CA SER A 279 6.65 -11.62 -24.15
C SER A 279 6.99 -13.11 -24.06
N GLY A 280 6.17 -13.92 -23.40
CA GLY A 280 6.34 -15.38 -23.29
C GLY A 280 7.38 -15.83 -22.24
N HIS A 281 7.98 -14.91 -21.50
CA HIS A 281 8.89 -15.23 -20.40
C HIS A 281 8.16 -15.21 -19.05
N CYS A 282 8.78 -15.78 -18.01
CA CYS A 282 8.21 -15.78 -16.66
C CYS A 282 8.86 -14.69 -15.79
N GLN A 283 8.04 -13.87 -15.15
CA GLN A 283 8.47 -12.85 -14.20
C GLN A 283 7.95 -13.18 -12.79
N LYS A 284 8.82 -13.01 -11.78
CA LYS A 284 8.48 -13.23 -10.37
C LYS A 284 7.82 -11.98 -9.78
N ILE A 285 6.69 -12.16 -9.11
CA ILE A 285 5.98 -11.14 -8.33
C ILE A 285 5.82 -11.59 -6.87
N ILE A 286 5.50 -10.66 -5.98
CA ILE A 286 5.11 -11.00 -4.61
C ILE A 286 3.64 -11.47 -4.67
N PRO A 287 3.33 -12.71 -4.22
CA PRO A 287 1.95 -13.18 -4.16
C PRO A 287 1.14 -12.35 -3.17
N ALA A 288 -0.17 -12.28 -3.40
CA ALA A 288 -1.10 -11.73 -2.43
C ALA A 288 -1.07 -12.53 -1.12
N ASP A 289 -1.20 -11.86 0.02
CA ASP A 289 -1.30 -12.54 1.31
C ASP A 289 -2.52 -13.48 1.31
N GLY A 290 -2.33 -14.73 1.72
CA GLY A 290 -3.35 -15.78 1.72
C GLY A 290 -3.45 -16.60 0.42
N THR A 291 -2.49 -16.45 -0.50
CA THR A 291 -2.43 -17.24 -1.74
C THR A 291 -2.13 -18.70 -1.42
N SER A 292 -2.95 -19.63 -1.92
CA SER A 292 -2.69 -21.05 -1.77
C SER A 292 -1.38 -21.45 -2.45
N CYS A 293 -0.43 -21.97 -1.67
CA CYS A 293 0.87 -22.43 -2.13
C CYS A 293 1.10 -23.93 -1.84
N GLY A 294 0.04 -24.66 -1.54
CA GLY A 294 0.04 -26.10 -1.33
C GLY A 294 -1.22 -26.57 -0.63
N ARG A 295 -1.36 -27.89 -0.44
CA ARG A 295 -2.51 -28.46 0.28
C ARG A 295 -2.55 -27.88 1.70
N GLN A 296 -3.60 -27.08 1.98
CA GLN A 296 -3.81 -26.38 3.26
C GLN A 296 -2.67 -25.43 3.66
N LYS A 297 -1.95 -24.85 2.68
CA LYS A 297 -0.88 -23.86 2.92
C LYS A 297 -1.22 -22.56 2.22
N VAL A 298 -1.25 -21.48 2.98
CA VAL A 298 -1.53 -20.09 2.57
C VAL A 298 -0.53 -19.14 3.19
#